data_AF-A0A5C4Y9I1-F1
#
_entry.id   AF-A0A5C4Y9I1-F1
#
_cell.length_a   1.000
_cell.length_b   1.000
_cell.length_c   1.000
_cell.angle_alpha   90.00
_cell.angle_beta   90.00
_cell.angle_gamma   90.00
#
_symmetry.space_group_name_H-M   'P 1'
#
loop_
_entity.id
_entity.type
_entity.pdbx_description
1 polymer ?
#
loop_
_entity_poly.entity_id
_entity_poly.type
_entity_poly.pdbx_seq_one_letter_code
_entity_poly.pdbx_strand_id
1 'polypeptide(L)'
;MPRYRLQAIQQFHYDAANPLWQLDRRVMACTFCHVNEGGGAPWNPFGEAIRAGFQADAAAGQKGKFPDVLYAVLKAEGDADGDGYPDVLEVFAHTLPGDADSKPDQSLAEVRAAFAAAGGVAQYAPKAPQSSGSAP
;
A
#
# COMPACT_ATOMS: atom_id res chain seq x y z
N MET A 1 1.93 11.88 -12.27
CA MET A 1 1.59 10.59 -11.63
C MET A 1 0.18 10.68 -11.07
N PRO A 2 -0.69 9.65 -11.15
CA PRO A 2 -2.03 9.68 -10.57
C PRO A 2 -2.02 9.90 -9.05
N ARG A 3 -3.04 10.58 -8.51
CA ARG A 3 -3.10 10.97 -7.08
C ARG A 3 -3.02 9.78 -6.13
N TYR A 4 -3.73 8.69 -6.41
CA TYR A 4 -3.71 7.49 -5.57
C TYR A 4 -2.31 6.90 -5.45
N ARG A 5 -1.52 6.94 -6.53
CA ARG A 5 -0.15 6.41 -6.53
C ARG A 5 0.79 7.29 -5.71
N LEU A 6 0.64 8.62 -5.79
CA LEU A 6 1.37 9.54 -4.91
C LEU A 6 1.03 9.29 -3.43
N GLN A 7 -0.25 9.06 -3.13
CA GLN A 7 -0.70 8.77 -1.77
C GLN A 7 -0.12 7.45 -1.25
N ALA A 8 -0.12 6.38 -2.05
CA ALA A 8 0.46 5.10 -1.67
C ALA A 8 1.97 5.20 -1.43
N ILE A 9 2.73 5.82 -2.35
CA ILE A 9 4.19 6.01 -2.20
C ILE A 9 4.52 6.68 -0.87
N GLN A 10 3.84 7.79 -0.56
CA GLN A 10 4.10 8.56 0.66
C GLN A 10 3.59 7.86 1.92
N GLN A 11 2.50 7.09 1.81
CA GLN A 11 1.95 6.34 2.93
C GLN A 11 2.84 5.16 3.29
N PHE A 12 3.48 4.53 2.31
CA PHE A 12 4.40 3.41 2.49
C PHE A 12 5.86 3.82 2.66
N HIS A 13 6.15 5.13 2.59
CA HIS A 13 7.49 5.72 2.71
C HIS A 13 8.48 5.28 1.61
N TYR A 14 7.98 4.84 0.46
CA TYR A 14 8.82 4.44 -0.69
C TYR A 14 9.57 5.65 -1.31
N ASP A 15 9.20 6.87 -0.92
CA ASP A 15 9.89 8.10 -1.28
C ASP A 15 11.14 8.41 -0.42
N ALA A 16 11.28 7.80 0.76
CA ALA A 16 12.25 8.24 1.77
C ALA A 16 13.72 8.17 1.31
N ALA A 17 14.07 7.21 0.45
CA ALA A 17 15.43 7.00 -0.02
C ALA A 17 15.75 7.68 -1.37
N ASN A 18 14.76 8.29 -2.04
CA ASN A 18 14.93 8.83 -3.39
C ASN A 18 14.53 10.32 -3.46
N PRO A 19 15.49 11.26 -3.53
CA PRO A 19 15.18 12.70 -3.59
C PRO A 19 14.47 13.14 -4.88
N LEU A 20 14.45 12.29 -5.91
CA LEU A 20 13.79 12.53 -7.20
C LEU A 20 12.58 11.61 -7.42
N TRP A 21 12.01 11.05 -6.34
CA TRP A 21 10.98 10.03 -6.42
C TRP A 21 9.75 10.44 -7.24
N GLN A 22 9.40 11.74 -7.29
CA GLN A 22 8.26 12.22 -8.08
C GLN A 22 8.46 12.02 -9.59
N LEU A 23 9.71 11.92 -10.04
CA LEU A 23 10.10 11.72 -11.44
C LEU A 23 10.39 10.24 -11.74
N ASP A 24 10.66 9.43 -10.72
CA ASP A 24 11.04 8.03 -10.90
C ASP A 24 9.83 7.09 -10.87
N ARG A 25 9.45 6.59 -12.05
CA ARG A 25 8.34 5.65 -12.20
C ARG A 25 8.58 4.29 -11.54
N ARG A 26 9.81 3.98 -11.14
CA ARG A 26 10.17 2.71 -10.48
C ARG A 26 9.93 2.73 -8.97
N VAL A 27 9.74 3.91 -8.37
CA VAL A 27 9.45 4.04 -6.93
C VAL A 27 8.22 3.23 -6.55
N MET A 28 7.21 3.14 -7.42
CA MET A 28 6.09 2.22 -7.26
C MET A 28 5.43 2.04 -8.63
N ALA A 29 5.60 0.91 -9.29
CA ALA A 29 4.98 0.67 -10.60
C ALA A 29 3.45 0.56 -10.49
N CYS A 30 2.73 0.73 -11.61
CA CYS A 30 1.27 0.47 -11.61
C CYS A 30 0.96 -1.01 -11.31
N THR A 31 1.90 -1.91 -11.58
CA THR A 31 1.80 -3.33 -11.29
C THR A 31 1.69 -3.65 -9.79
N PHE A 32 1.86 -2.66 -8.91
CA PHE A 32 1.61 -2.81 -7.48
C PHE A 32 0.13 -3.15 -7.17
N CYS A 33 -0.82 -2.59 -7.93
CA CYS A 33 -2.27 -2.84 -7.74
C CYS A 33 -2.98 -3.32 -9.02
N HIS A 34 -2.26 -3.45 -10.13
CA HIS A 34 -2.83 -3.72 -11.45
C HIS A 34 -2.07 -4.84 -12.12
N VAL A 35 -2.73 -5.58 -13.01
CA VAL A 35 -2.03 -6.50 -13.90
C VAL A 35 -1.32 -5.73 -15.01
N ASN A 36 -1.96 -4.68 -15.52
CA ASN A 36 -1.41 -3.87 -16.60
C ASN A 36 -0.34 -2.90 -16.10
N GLU A 37 0.79 -2.83 -16.80
CA GLU A 37 1.86 -1.86 -16.52
C GLU A 37 1.41 -0.39 -16.65
N GLY A 38 0.39 -0.15 -17.49
CA GLY A 38 -0.26 1.16 -17.63
C GLY A 38 -1.27 1.50 -16.52
N GLY A 39 -1.59 0.54 -15.66
CA GLY A 39 -2.70 0.62 -14.70
C GLY A 39 -4.06 0.30 -15.33
N GLY A 40 -5.13 0.54 -14.55
CA GLY A 40 -6.50 0.19 -14.95
C GLY A 40 -6.83 -1.29 -14.75
N ALA A 41 -8.05 -1.69 -15.10
CA ALA A 41 -8.46 -3.09 -15.00
C ALA A 41 -7.72 -3.95 -16.06
N PRO A 42 -7.37 -5.21 -15.74
CA PRO A 42 -7.70 -5.93 -14.50
C PRO A 42 -6.75 -5.60 -13.34
N TRP A 43 -7.24 -5.83 -12.12
CA TRP A 43 -6.47 -5.67 -10.89
C TRP A 43 -5.73 -6.96 -10.55
N ASN A 44 -4.54 -6.84 -9.97
CA ASN A 44 -3.85 -7.98 -9.37
C ASN A 44 -4.53 -8.35 -8.03
N PRO A 45 -4.14 -9.45 -7.35
CA PRO A 45 -4.75 -9.84 -6.09
C PRO A 45 -4.80 -8.72 -5.04
N PHE A 46 -3.71 -7.98 -4.82
CA PHE A 46 -3.70 -6.83 -3.91
C PHE A 46 -4.66 -5.70 -4.33
N GLY A 47 -4.73 -5.40 -5.62
CA GLY A 47 -5.68 -4.44 -6.17
C GLY A 47 -7.12 -4.86 -5.95
N GLU A 48 -7.42 -6.16 -6.05
CA GLU A 48 -8.73 -6.71 -5.70
C GLU A 48 -9.02 -6.60 -4.19
N ALA A 49 -8.02 -6.82 -3.32
CA ALA A 49 -8.16 -6.60 -1.87
C ALA A 49 -8.52 -5.14 -1.54
N ILE A 50 -7.88 -4.17 -2.21
CA ILE A 50 -8.23 -2.75 -2.07
C ILE A 50 -9.66 -2.47 -2.54
N ARG A 51 -10.08 -3.05 -3.67
CA ARG A 51 -11.46 -2.90 -4.18
C ARG A 51 -12.48 -3.48 -3.21
N ALA A 52 -12.21 -4.66 -2.66
CA ALA A 52 -13.05 -5.28 -1.64
C ALA A 52 -13.15 -4.38 -0.39
N GLY A 53 -12.04 -3.74 0.01
CA GLY A 53 -12.03 -2.73 1.08
C GLY A 53 -12.98 -1.56 0.80
N PHE A 54 -12.95 -1.00 -0.41
CA PHE A 54 -13.90 0.05 -0.80
C PHE A 54 -15.35 -0.42 -0.83
N GLN A 55 -15.60 -1.66 -1.29
CA GLN A 55 -16.94 -2.24 -1.30
C GLN A 55 -17.48 -2.43 0.12
N ALA A 56 -16.66 -2.91 1.03
CA ALA A 56 -17.02 -3.09 2.44
C ALA A 56 -17.29 -1.74 3.13
N ASP A 57 -16.45 -0.73 2.90
CA ASP A 57 -16.64 0.64 3.40
C ASP A 57 -17.97 1.23 2.89
N ALA A 58 -18.25 1.11 1.59
CA ALA A 58 -19.51 1.56 1.01
C ALA A 58 -20.73 0.81 1.57
N ALA A 59 -20.63 -0.52 1.77
CA ALA A 59 -21.68 -1.33 2.37
C ALA A 59 -21.97 -0.93 3.83
N ALA A 60 -20.95 -0.46 4.55
CA ALA A 60 -21.08 0.12 5.89
C ALA A 60 -21.63 1.56 5.89
N GLY A 61 -21.99 2.11 4.72
CA GLY A 61 -22.47 3.50 4.58
C GLY A 61 -21.36 4.54 4.70
N GLN A 62 -20.10 4.12 4.65
CA GLN A 62 -18.94 4.99 4.73
C GLN A 62 -18.52 5.48 3.32
N LYS A 63 -17.61 6.47 3.31
CA LYS A 63 -17.02 7.06 2.10
C LYS A 63 -15.52 7.28 2.30
N GLY A 64 -14.85 6.25 2.81
CA GLY A 64 -13.43 6.20 3.10
C GLY A 64 -12.62 6.67 1.90
N LYS A 65 -11.56 7.43 2.18
CA LYS A 65 -10.62 7.86 1.13
C LYS A 65 -9.64 6.74 0.86
N PHE A 66 -8.97 6.82 -0.28
CA PHE A 66 -7.97 5.82 -0.68
C PHE A 66 -6.93 5.53 0.42
N PRO A 67 -6.33 6.53 1.10
CA PRO A 67 -5.42 6.24 2.21
C PRO A 67 -6.04 5.44 3.36
N ASP A 68 -7.30 5.72 3.70
CA ASP A 68 -8.02 5.05 4.79
C ASP A 68 -8.28 3.58 4.45
N VAL A 69 -8.75 3.32 3.23
CA VAL A 69 -8.98 1.95 2.73
C VAL A 69 -7.65 1.20 2.61
N LEU A 70 -6.62 1.84 2.07
CA LEU A 70 -5.29 1.24 1.95
C LEU A 70 -4.75 0.83 3.32
N TYR A 71 -4.88 1.69 4.32
CA TYR A 71 -4.50 1.36 5.69
C TYR A 71 -5.33 0.23 6.29
N ALA A 72 -6.65 0.24 6.06
CA ALA A 72 -7.54 -0.80 6.56
C ALA A 72 -7.21 -2.19 5.98
N VAL A 73 -6.87 -2.25 4.69
CA VAL A 73 -6.42 -3.49 4.01
C VAL A 73 -5.14 -4.01 4.67
N LEU A 74 -4.12 -3.16 4.82
CA LEU A 74 -2.87 -3.59 5.46
C LEU A 74 -3.05 -3.99 6.93
N LYS A 75 -3.92 -3.28 7.65
CA LYS A 75 -4.24 -3.57 9.06
C LYS A 75 -4.97 -4.90 9.23
N ALA A 76 -5.65 -5.41 8.20
CA ALA A 76 -6.29 -6.72 8.24
C ALA A 76 -5.29 -7.88 8.19
N GLU A 77 -3.99 -7.62 7.94
CA GLU A 77 -2.94 -8.63 7.77
C GLU A 77 -3.33 -9.75 6.78
N GLY A 78 -4.02 -9.37 5.70
CA GLY A 78 -4.31 -10.27 4.59
C GLY A 78 -3.04 -10.65 3.83
N ASP A 79 -3.12 -11.76 3.08
CA ASP A 79 -2.10 -12.28 2.17
C ASP A 79 -2.83 -12.48 0.83
N ALA A 80 -2.79 -11.44 -0.02
CA ALA A 80 -3.69 -11.32 -1.14
C ALA A 80 -3.34 -12.29 -2.28
N ASP A 81 -2.06 -12.54 -2.53
CA ASP A 81 -1.59 -13.47 -3.55
C ASP A 81 -1.35 -14.90 -3.03
N GLY A 82 -1.36 -15.10 -1.71
CA GLY A 82 -1.38 -16.41 -1.07
C GLY A 82 -0.02 -17.07 -0.96
N ASP A 83 1.06 -16.28 -0.96
CA ASP A 83 2.44 -16.77 -0.95
C ASP A 83 2.98 -17.09 0.47
N GLY A 84 2.21 -16.74 1.50
CA GLY A 84 2.54 -16.93 2.91
C GLY A 84 3.09 -15.68 3.62
N TYR A 85 3.26 -14.56 2.92
CA TYR A 85 3.62 -13.26 3.48
C TYR A 85 2.40 -12.33 3.47
N PRO A 86 1.99 -11.79 4.63
CA PRO A 86 0.96 -10.77 4.64
C PRO A 86 1.35 -9.51 3.87
N ASP A 87 0.39 -8.92 3.16
CA ASP A 87 0.57 -7.74 2.28
C ASP A 87 1.35 -6.62 2.97
N VAL A 88 1.11 -6.41 4.27
CA VAL A 88 1.76 -5.37 5.07
C VAL A 88 3.25 -5.62 5.28
N LEU A 89 3.66 -6.88 5.38
CA LEU A 89 5.06 -7.26 5.52
C LEU A 89 5.78 -7.17 4.18
N GLU A 90 5.09 -7.48 3.09
CA GLU A 90 5.61 -7.30 1.74
C GLU A 90 5.82 -5.82 1.39
N VAL A 91 4.83 -4.97 1.69
CA VAL A 91 4.97 -3.52 1.60
C VAL A 91 6.18 -3.04 2.41
N PHE A 92 6.35 -3.55 3.64
CA PHE A 92 7.51 -3.19 4.47
C PHE A 92 8.84 -3.67 3.88
N ALA A 93 8.87 -4.85 3.26
CA ALA A 93 10.05 -5.44 2.64
C ALA A 93 10.33 -4.92 1.23
N HIS A 94 9.55 -3.96 0.72
CA HIS A 94 9.61 -3.47 -0.66
C HIS A 94 9.38 -4.55 -1.73
N THR A 95 8.49 -5.50 -1.46
CA THR A 95 8.02 -6.51 -2.43
C THR A 95 6.63 -6.18 -2.95
N LEU A 96 6.02 -7.06 -3.77
CA LEU A 96 4.79 -6.77 -4.50
C LEU A 96 3.66 -7.68 -3.98
N PRO A 97 2.72 -7.17 -3.17
CA PRO A 97 1.71 -7.99 -2.50
C PRO A 97 0.61 -8.60 -3.38
N GLY A 98 0.77 -8.46 -4.70
CA GLY A 98 -0.15 -9.04 -5.68
C GLY A 98 0.60 -9.92 -6.68
N ASP A 99 1.78 -10.40 -6.31
CA ASP A 99 2.66 -11.20 -7.14
C ASP A 99 3.44 -12.19 -6.25
N ALA A 100 2.96 -13.44 -6.18
CA ALA A 100 3.50 -14.50 -5.32
C ALA A 100 4.95 -14.89 -5.64
N ASP A 101 5.50 -14.46 -6.79
CA ASP A 101 6.91 -14.64 -7.13
C ASP A 101 7.79 -13.52 -6.57
N SER A 102 7.21 -12.41 -6.12
CA SER A 102 7.87 -11.24 -5.57
C SER A 102 7.72 -11.19 -4.05
N LYS A 103 8.56 -11.95 -3.34
CA LYS A 103 8.49 -12.09 -1.88
C LYS A 103 9.80 -11.76 -1.17
N PRO A 104 9.77 -11.51 0.16
CA PRO A 104 10.98 -11.21 0.91
C PRO A 104 11.98 -12.36 0.89
N ASP A 105 13.28 -12.03 0.80
CA ASP A 105 14.35 -13.01 0.93
C ASP A 105 14.48 -13.53 2.38
N GLN A 106 14.12 -12.70 3.36
CA GLN A 106 14.12 -13.04 4.78
C GLN A 106 12.88 -13.85 5.16
N SER A 107 13.00 -14.67 6.20
CA SER A 107 11.86 -15.45 6.69
C SER A 107 10.74 -14.56 7.23
N LEU A 108 9.50 -15.06 7.20
CA LEU A 108 8.33 -14.39 7.77
C LEU A 108 8.56 -13.89 9.21
N ALA A 109 9.24 -14.68 10.04
CA ALA A 109 9.53 -14.31 11.42
C ALA A 109 10.48 -13.10 11.52
N GLU A 110 11.51 -13.06 10.67
CA GLU A 110 12.47 -11.96 10.62
C GLU A 110 11.83 -10.67 10.12
N VAL A 111 11.06 -10.75 9.02
CA VAL A 111 10.35 -9.58 8.47
C VAL A 111 9.34 -9.04 9.48
N ARG A 112 8.58 -9.92 10.14
CA ARG A 112 7.59 -9.51 11.16
C ARG A 112 8.26 -8.84 12.37
N ALA A 113 9.40 -9.35 12.83
CA ALA A 113 10.15 -8.76 13.93
C ALA A 113 10.69 -7.37 13.56
N ALA A 114 11.26 -7.22 12.35
CA ALA A 114 11.75 -5.94 11.84
C ALA A 114 10.61 -4.93 11.67
N PHE A 115 9.47 -5.38 11.13
CA PHE A 115 8.28 -4.56 10.96
C PHE A 115 7.74 -4.05 12.31
N ALA A 116 7.64 -4.92 13.31
CA ALA A 116 7.23 -4.53 14.65
C ALA A 116 8.20 -3.50 15.27
N ALA A 117 9.51 -3.69 15.12
CA ALA A 117 10.54 -2.76 15.59
C ALA A 117 10.46 -1.39 14.88
N ALA A 118 10.03 -1.35 13.62
CA ALA A 118 9.82 -0.13 12.84
C ALA A 118 8.52 0.62 13.17
N GLY A 119 7.72 0.14 14.14
CA GLY A 119 6.45 0.75 14.55
C GLY A 119 5.21 0.03 14.02
N GLY A 120 5.37 -1.12 13.35
CA GLY A 120 4.29 -1.95 12.85
C GLY A 120 3.36 -1.21 11.90
N VAL A 121 2.12 -1.65 11.79
CA VAL A 121 1.17 -1.10 10.80
C VAL A 121 0.86 0.37 11.05
N ALA A 122 0.95 0.85 12.29
CA ALA A 122 0.67 2.23 12.66
C ALA A 122 1.54 3.24 11.88
N GLN A 123 2.72 2.86 11.39
CA GLN A 123 3.57 3.70 10.55
C GLN A 123 2.93 4.05 9.20
N TYR A 124 1.94 3.27 8.75
CA TYR A 124 1.19 3.47 7.51
C TYR A 124 -0.18 4.12 7.72
N ALA A 125 -0.48 4.60 8.93
CA ALA A 125 -1.73 5.31 9.19
C ALA A 125 -1.84 6.58 8.31
N PRO A 126 -3.02 6.90 7.76
CA PRO A 126 -3.21 8.11 6.96
C PRO A 126 -2.82 9.35 7.77
N LYS A 127 -2.02 10.23 7.17
CA LYS A 127 -1.77 11.55 7.77
C LYS A 127 -3.09 12.31 7.84
N ALA A 128 -3.38 12.94 8.98
CA ALA A 128 -4.53 13.81 9.13
C ALA A 128 -4.55 14.82 7.96
N PRO A 129 -5.71 15.13 7.36
CA PRO A 129 -5.78 16.11 6.29
C PRO A 129 -5.16 17.40 6.81
N GLN A 130 -4.09 17.86 6.15
CA GLN A 130 -3.59 19.22 6.39
C GLN A 130 -4.78 20.14 6.12
N SER A 131 -5.33 20.72 7.18
CA SER A 131 -6.22 21.86 7.07
C SER A 131 -5.47 22.88 6.24
N SER A 132 -5.91 23.06 4.99
CA SER A 132 -5.46 24.14 4.13
C SER A 132 -5.71 25.43 4.90
N GLY A 133 -4.66 25.92 5.56
CA GLY A 133 -4.67 27.19 6.23
C GLY A 133 -5.00 28.23 5.18
N SER A 134 -6.16 28.86 5.34
CA SER A 134 -6.45 30.14 4.73
C SER A 134 -5.32 31.09 5.13
N ALA A 135 -4.44 31.40 4.18
CA ALA A 135 -3.61 32.59 4.29
C ALA A 135 -4.48 33.79 3.87
N PRO A 136 -4.35 34.93 4.57
CA PRO A 136 -5.17 36.13 4.38
C PRO A 136 -4.94 36.81 3.03
#